data_AF-A0A2S9BGI2-F1
#
_entry.id   AF-A0A2S9BGI2-F1
#
_cell.length_a   1.000
_cell.length_b   1.000
_cell.length_c   1.000
_cell.angle_alpha   90.00
_cell.angle_beta   90.00
_cell.angle_gamma   90.00
#
_symmetry.space_group_name_H-M   'P 1'
#
loop_
_entity.id
_entity.type
_entity.pdbx_description
1 polymer ?
#
loop_
_entity_poly.entity_id
_entity_poly.type
_entity_poly.pdbx_seq_one_letter_code
_entity_poly.pdbx_strand_id
1 'polypeptide(L)'
;MDMSALPSQHTKKHKEISFTEIMALYDYHPWDGGNNPRIDKITNTLLNLKNSELNRRTPAVNFFTKVLTNPTFGLSRLIDSKSCLASVVPSHSKNNVSPGLLEIIKNISDECSFEKTENLLRRTKTVAKAATGGPRNQQIHLDSIAVTDTSIVQGETVFLFDDITSTGSSLLACKQLLLEAGAARVVMIALGKTYMDH
;
A
#
# COMPACT_ATOMS: atom_id res chain seq x y z
N MET A 1 1.52 18.22 -17.75
CA MET A 1 2.81 17.49 -17.67
C MET A 1 2.56 16.10 -18.23
N ASP A 2 3.43 15.61 -19.12
CA ASP A 2 3.19 14.42 -19.95
C ASP A 2 3.03 13.13 -19.12
N MET A 3 1.88 12.47 -19.24
CA MET A 3 1.56 11.20 -18.56
C MET A 3 2.26 9.99 -19.21
N SER A 4 2.88 10.15 -20.38
CA SER A 4 3.65 9.11 -21.06
C SER A 4 5.08 8.95 -20.50
N ALA A 5 5.51 9.83 -19.59
CA ALA A 5 6.87 9.89 -19.06
C ALA A 5 7.08 9.14 -17.72
N LEU A 6 6.12 8.33 -17.27
CA LEU A 6 6.31 7.50 -16.07
C LEU A 6 7.29 6.36 -16.37
N PRO A 7 8.27 6.07 -15.49
CA PRO A 7 9.17 4.94 -15.66
C PRO A 7 8.36 3.65 -15.78
N SER A 8 8.61 2.92 -16.88
CA SER A 8 8.04 1.59 -17.14
C SER A 8 8.92 0.46 -16.59
N GLN A 9 10.14 0.78 -16.15
CA GLN A 9 11.06 -0.19 -15.58
C GLN A 9 10.42 -0.81 -14.33
N HIS A 10 10.45 -2.14 -14.24
CA HIS A 10 9.91 -2.90 -13.11
C HIS A 10 8.41 -2.69 -12.84
N THR A 11 7.65 -2.07 -13.77
CA THR A 11 6.22 -1.83 -13.59
C THR A 11 5.41 -3.09 -13.82
N LYS A 12 4.50 -3.38 -12.90
CA LYS A 12 3.50 -4.44 -13.00
C LYS A 12 2.16 -3.82 -13.38
N LYS A 13 1.62 -4.24 -14.52
CA LYS A 13 0.32 -3.77 -15.01
C LYS A 13 -0.74 -4.80 -14.69
N HIS A 14 -1.78 -4.37 -13.99
CA HIS A 14 -2.95 -5.20 -13.67
C HIS A 14 -4.07 -4.89 -14.65
N LYS A 15 -4.68 -5.92 -15.24
CA LYS A 15 -5.80 -5.75 -16.18
C LYS A 15 -7.13 -5.53 -15.47
N GLU A 16 -7.29 -6.16 -14.31
CA GLU A 16 -8.50 -6.19 -13.48
C GLU A 16 -8.12 -6.11 -11.99
N ILE A 17 -9.11 -5.85 -11.13
CA ILE A 17 -8.93 -5.92 -9.68
C ILE A 17 -8.82 -7.39 -9.24
N SER A 18 -7.80 -7.69 -8.43
CA SER A 18 -7.71 -8.96 -7.72
C SER A 18 -8.18 -8.81 -6.27
N PHE A 19 -9.14 -9.64 -5.87
CA PHE A 19 -9.59 -9.75 -4.48
C PHE A 19 -8.84 -10.83 -3.70
N THR A 20 -7.96 -11.59 -4.36
CA THR A 20 -7.23 -12.72 -3.76
C THR A 20 -5.74 -12.41 -3.63
N GLU A 21 -5.15 -11.84 -4.67
CA GLU A 21 -3.71 -11.59 -4.76
C GLU A 21 -3.34 -10.16 -4.36
N ILE A 22 -2.05 -9.95 -4.05
CA ILE A 22 -1.49 -8.62 -3.81
C ILE A 22 -1.12 -7.99 -5.15
N MET A 23 -1.77 -6.89 -5.47
CA MET A 23 -1.50 -6.06 -6.64
C MET A 23 -0.31 -5.15 -6.36
N ALA A 24 0.91 -5.64 -6.63
CA ALA A 24 2.12 -4.82 -6.57
C ALA A 24 2.25 -3.95 -7.83
N LEU A 25 2.65 -2.67 -7.70
CA LEU A 25 2.83 -1.77 -8.84
C LEU A 25 4.25 -1.81 -9.42
N TYR A 26 5.25 -1.96 -8.55
CA TYR A 26 6.66 -2.04 -8.96
C TYR A 26 7.41 -3.16 -8.24
N ASP A 27 8.50 -3.64 -8.83
CA ASP A 27 9.52 -4.38 -8.08
C ASP A 27 10.34 -3.42 -7.20
N TYR A 28 10.68 -3.89 -6.01
CA TYR A 28 11.57 -3.23 -5.07
C TYR A 28 12.81 -4.10 -4.86
N HIS A 29 13.99 -3.56 -5.14
CA HIS A 29 15.25 -4.28 -4.99
C HIS A 29 15.93 -3.86 -3.67
N PRO A 30 15.73 -4.60 -2.56
CA PRO A 30 16.35 -4.27 -1.28
C PRO A 30 17.87 -4.45 -1.37
N TRP A 31 18.59 -3.72 -0.51
CA TRP A 31 20.03 -3.86 -0.39
C TRP A 31 20.48 -3.47 1.01
N ASP A 32 21.30 -4.32 1.62
CA ASP A 32 21.83 -4.16 2.97
C ASP A 32 23.34 -3.87 2.97
N GLY A 33 24.05 -4.09 1.87
CA GLY A 33 25.51 -3.94 1.71
C GLY A 33 26.01 -2.53 1.36
N GLY A 34 25.29 -1.46 1.72
CA GLY A 34 25.70 -0.07 1.41
C GLY A 34 25.18 0.44 0.07
N ASN A 35 26.06 0.66 -0.93
CA ASN A 35 25.62 1.18 -2.24
C ASN A 35 24.90 0.08 -3.03
N ASN A 36 23.61 0.25 -3.27
CA ASN A 36 22.78 -0.72 -3.97
C ASN A 36 23.08 -0.68 -5.48
N PRO A 37 23.69 -1.73 -6.06
CA PRO A 37 24.06 -1.78 -7.48
C PRO A 37 22.82 -1.86 -8.39
N ARG A 38 21.64 -2.11 -7.82
CA ARG A 38 20.34 -2.14 -8.49
C ARG A 38 19.44 -0.99 -8.03
N ILE A 39 20.00 0.03 -7.37
CA ILE A 39 19.22 1.21 -6.99
C ILE A 39 18.77 1.92 -8.25
N ASP A 40 17.46 1.98 -8.40
CA ASP A 40 16.83 2.70 -9.49
C ASP A 40 16.01 3.88 -8.95
N LYS A 41 15.44 4.63 -9.88
CA LYS A 41 14.61 5.79 -9.54
C LYS A 41 13.40 5.37 -8.70
N ILE A 42 12.83 4.19 -8.95
CA ILE A 42 11.65 3.68 -8.25
C ILE A 42 11.97 3.33 -6.80
N THR A 43 13.08 2.63 -6.57
CA THR A 43 13.56 2.27 -5.23
C THR A 43 13.74 3.50 -4.35
N ASN A 44 14.40 4.54 -4.87
CA ASN A 44 14.53 5.82 -4.16
C ASN A 44 13.19 6.50 -3.92
N THR A 45 12.28 6.45 -4.90
CA THR A 45 10.95 7.06 -4.78
C THR A 45 10.13 6.36 -3.70
N LEU A 46 10.14 5.03 -3.63
CA LEU A 46 9.49 4.25 -2.57
C LEU A 46 10.05 4.59 -1.18
N LEU A 47 11.38 4.67 -1.05
CA LEU A 47 12.03 5.02 0.22
C LEU A 47 11.69 6.45 0.66
N ASN A 48 11.59 7.39 -0.28
CA ASN A 48 11.25 8.78 -0.01
C ASN A 48 9.83 8.99 0.53
N LEU A 49 8.90 8.04 0.35
CA LEU A 49 7.55 8.11 0.96
C LEU A 49 7.58 8.12 2.49
N LYS A 50 8.61 7.49 3.08
CA LYS A 50 8.82 7.43 4.54
C LYS A 50 9.64 8.61 5.07
N ASN A 51 10.11 9.50 4.19
CA ASN A 51 10.99 10.58 4.58
C ASN A 51 10.23 11.68 5.33
N SER A 52 10.80 12.19 6.42
CA SER A 52 10.24 13.32 7.17
C SER A 52 10.36 14.64 6.42
N GLU A 53 11.39 14.79 5.57
CA GLU A 53 11.63 16.00 4.78
C GLU A 53 10.64 16.09 3.60
N LEU A 54 9.85 17.17 3.56
CA LEU A 54 8.81 17.39 2.54
C LEU A 54 9.36 17.49 1.12
N ASN A 55 10.52 18.13 0.93
CA ASN A 55 11.18 18.26 -0.37
C ASN A 55 11.54 16.89 -0.99
N ARG A 56 11.68 15.82 -0.18
CA ARG A 56 11.87 14.44 -0.66
C ARG A 56 10.56 13.67 -0.75
N ARG A 57 9.68 13.82 0.24
CA ARG A 57 8.40 13.09 0.29
C ARG A 57 7.40 13.56 -0.78
N THR A 58 7.21 14.86 -0.95
CA THR A 58 6.23 15.42 -1.90
C THR A 58 6.45 14.95 -3.34
N PRO A 59 7.68 14.92 -3.89
CA PRO A 59 7.91 14.34 -5.21
C PRO A 59 7.50 12.86 -5.31
N ALA A 60 7.75 12.07 -4.26
CA ALA A 60 7.37 10.66 -4.23
C ALA A 60 5.86 10.46 -4.16
N VAL A 61 5.17 11.25 -3.33
CA VAL A 61 3.70 11.30 -3.27
C VAL A 61 3.13 11.65 -4.64
N ASN A 62 3.59 12.75 -5.25
CA ASN A 62 3.14 13.19 -6.57
C ASN A 62 3.38 12.14 -7.66
N PHE A 63 4.50 11.42 -7.58
CA PHE A 63 4.80 10.33 -8.49
C PHE A 63 3.76 9.20 -8.39
N PHE A 64 3.52 8.67 -7.18
CA PHE A 64 2.60 7.55 -7.00
C PHE A 64 1.14 7.94 -7.16
N THR A 65 0.75 9.18 -6.83
CA THR A 65 -0.55 9.74 -7.21
C THR A 65 -0.75 9.61 -8.72
N LYS A 66 0.21 10.06 -9.54
CA LYS A 66 0.12 9.95 -11.01
C LYS A 66 0.11 8.51 -11.52
N VAL A 67 0.82 7.60 -10.87
CA VAL A 67 0.79 6.17 -11.22
C VAL A 67 -0.62 5.61 -10.98
N LEU A 68 -1.21 5.90 -9.82
CA LEU A 68 -2.52 5.39 -9.42
C LEU A 68 -3.67 6.05 -10.19
N THR A 69 -3.51 7.29 -10.65
CA THR A 69 -4.51 7.99 -11.48
C THR A 69 -4.21 7.95 -12.97
N ASN A 70 -3.24 7.14 -13.40
CA ASN A 70 -2.92 7.06 -14.81
C ASN A 70 -4.12 6.49 -15.61
N PRO A 71 -4.63 7.16 -16.64
CA PRO A 71 -5.83 6.72 -17.34
C PRO A 71 -5.65 5.41 -18.10
N THR A 72 -4.41 5.00 -18.40
CA THR A 72 -4.12 3.79 -19.18
C THR A 72 -3.94 2.55 -18.29
N PHE A 73 -3.37 2.70 -17.10
CA PHE A 73 -3.01 1.56 -16.25
C PHE A 73 -3.20 1.77 -14.74
N GLY A 74 -3.62 2.96 -14.32
CA GLY A 74 -3.83 3.32 -12.93
C GLY A 74 -4.99 2.56 -12.29
N LEU A 75 -5.15 2.77 -10.99
CA LEU A 75 -6.21 2.18 -10.19
C LEU A 75 -7.58 2.78 -10.51
N SER A 76 -7.67 4.08 -10.81
CA SER A 76 -8.94 4.75 -11.07
C SER A 76 -9.74 4.12 -12.22
N ARG A 77 -9.08 3.54 -13.23
CA ARG A 77 -9.74 2.82 -14.33
C ARG A 77 -10.33 1.47 -13.91
N LEU A 78 -9.84 0.90 -12.81
CA LEU A 78 -10.17 -0.44 -12.32
C LEU A 78 -11.30 -0.42 -11.30
N ILE A 79 -11.51 0.73 -10.66
CA ILE A 79 -12.55 0.95 -9.66
C ILE A 79 -13.86 1.27 -10.40
N ASP A 80 -14.89 0.47 -10.12
CA ASP A 80 -16.25 0.79 -10.57
C ASP A 80 -16.74 2.07 -9.88
N SER A 81 -17.71 2.78 -10.45
CA SER A 81 -18.29 4.03 -9.90
C SER A 81 -19.05 3.88 -8.58
N LYS A 82 -18.88 2.76 -7.88
CA LYS A 82 -19.42 2.54 -6.54
C LYS A 82 -18.45 3.12 -5.52
N SER A 83 -19.04 3.72 -4.50
CA SER A 83 -18.31 4.14 -3.32
C SER A 83 -17.54 2.97 -2.69
N CYS A 84 -16.33 3.26 -2.22
CA CYS A 84 -15.49 2.31 -1.50
C CYS A 84 -14.67 3.03 -0.44
N LEU A 85 -13.96 2.25 0.38
CA LEU A 85 -13.09 2.78 1.43
C LEU A 85 -11.62 2.54 1.09
N ALA A 86 -10.75 3.40 1.60
CA ALA A 86 -9.31 3.20 1.55
C ALA A 86 -8.71 3.10 2.95
N SER A 87 -7.70 2.24 3.10
CA SER A 87 -6.93 2.10 4.33
C SER A 87 -5.48 1.79 4.01
N VAL A 88 -4.58 2.17 4.91
CA VAL A 88 -3.16 1.88 4.83
C VAL A 88 -2.76 0.88 5.91
N VAL A 89 -1.83 -0.01 5.56
CA VAL A 89 -1.19 -0.91 6.52
C VAL A 89 -0.43 -0.06 7.56
N PRO A 90 -0.70 -0.23 8.87
CA PRO A 90 0.05 0.48 9.90
C PRO A 90 1.53 0.12 9.89
N SER A 91 2.38 1.13 10.13
CA SER A 91 3.82 0.95 10.36
C SER A 91 4.08 -0.01 11.52
N HIS A 92 5.25 -0.65 11.56
CA HIS A 92 5.69 -1.50 12.68
C HIS A 92 5.59 -0.87 14.08
N SER A 93 5.63 0.47 14.18
CA SER A 93 5.48 1.20 15.45
C SER A 93 4.01 1.41 15.81
N LYS A 94 3.68 1.29 17.10
CA LYS A 94 2.34 1.60 17.64
C LYS A 94 1.86 2.98 17.19
N ASN A 95 0.57 3.09 16.83
CA ASN A 95 -0.10 4.31 16.41
C ASN A 95 0.55 5.07 15.24
N ASN A 96 1.41 4.41 14.45
CA ASN A 96 2.10 5.04 13.34
C ASN A 96 1.65 4.45 12.00
N VAL A 97 1.52 5.30 11.00
CA VAL A 97 1.07 5.01 9.64
C VAL A 97 1.92 5.83 8.67
N SER A 98 2.07 5.37 7.42
CA SER A 98 2.90 6.09 6.44
C SER A 98 2.24 7.42 6.06
N PRO A 99 2.84 8.59 6.37
CA PRO A 99 2.27 9.88 5.97
C PRO A 99 2.19 10.02 4.45
N GLY A 100 3.19 9.53 3.74
CA GLY A 100 3.20 9.55 2.26
C GLY A 100 2.06 8.74 1.66
N LEU A 101 1.72 7.57 2.22
CA LEU A 101 0.56 6.80 1.73
C LEU A 101 -0.75 7.52 2.02
N LEU A 102 -0.93 8.08 3.22
CA LEU A 102 -2.14 8.84 3.54
C LEU A 102 -2.31 10.06 2.62
N GLU A 103 -1.22 10.77 2.33
CA GLU A 103 -1.22 11.88 1.36
C GLU A 103 -1.62 11.38 -0.04
N ILE A 104 -1.11 10.23 -0.50
CA ILE A 104 -1.52 9.62 -1.78
C ILE A 104 -3.01 9.29 -1.78
N ILE A 105 -3.53 8.62 -0.75
CA ILE A 105 -4.96 8.25 -0.65
C ILE A 105 -5.84 9.48 -0.70
N LYS A 106 -5.46 10.54 0.04
CA LYS A 106 -6.16 11.82 -0.01
C LYS A 106 -6.15 12.44 -1.41
N ASN A 107 -5.04 12.36 -2.13
CA ASN A 107 -4.93 12.94 -3.47
C ASN A 107 -5.75 12.20 -4.52
N ILE A 108 -6.04 10.91 -4.31
CA ILE A 108 -6.78 10.08 -5.28
C ILE A 108 -8.21 9.78 -4.85
N SER A 109 -8.66 10.29 -3.69
CA SER A 109 -9.95 9.93 -3.10
C SER A 109 -11.11 10.19 -4.04
N ASP A 110 -11.14 11.37 -4.65
CA ASP A 110 -12.27 11.78 -5.49
C ASP A 110 -12.30 10.96 -6.78
N GLU A 111 -11.13 10.73 -7.39
CA GLU A 111 -11.01 9.94 -8.63
C GLU A 111 -11.30 8.46 -8.41
N CYS A 112 -11.04 7.94 -7.20
CA CYS A 112 -11.28 6.55 -6.82
C CYS A 112 -12.57 6.34 -6.03
N SER A 113 -13.40 7.38 -5.85
CA SER A 113 -14.63 7.33 -5.04
C SER A 113 -14.42 6.80 -3.60
N PHE A 114 -13.32 7.21 -2.96
CA PHE A 114 -13.04 6.88 -1.56
C PHE A 114 -13.77 7.82 -0.60
N GLU A 115 -14.80 7.32 0.08
CA GLU A 115 -15.64 8.14 0.97
C GLU A 115 -14.93 8.57 2.26
N LYS A 116 -13.96 7.79 2.72
CA LYS A 116 -13.19 8.09 3.94
C LYS A 116 -11.71 7.90 3.70
N THR A 117 -10.94 8.89 4.15
CA THR A 117 -9.47 8.90 4.07
C THR A 117 -8.80 8.67 5.43
N GLU A 118 -9.58 8.60 6.50
CA GLU A 118 -9.09 8.18 7.81
C GLU A 118 -8.71 6.70 7.80
N ASN A 119 -7.65 6.34 8.51
CA ASN A 119 -7.19 4.96 8.46
C ASN A 119 -8.11 4.02 9.27
N LEU A 120 -8.61 2.99 8.61
CA LEU A 120 -9.48 1.96 9.21
C LEU A 120 -8.73 0.99 10.14
N LEU A 121 -7.40 1.03 10.13
CA LEU A 121 -6.54 0.12 10.87
C LEU A 121 -5.62 0.88 11.83
N ARG A 122 -5.46 0.38 13.05
CA ARG A 122 -4.56 0.95 14.04
C ARG A 122 -3.68 -0.12 14.66
N ARG A 123 -2.36 0.11 14.67
CA ARG A 123 -1.42 -0.75 15.41
C ARG A 123 -1.51 -0.47 16.91
N THR A 124 -1.92 -1.48 17.67
CA THR A 124 -2.12 -1.42 19.13
C THR A 124 -0.84 -1.66 19.93
N LYS A 125 0.12 -2.41 19.35
CA LYS A 125 1.45 -2.68 19.94
C LYS A 125 2.56 -2.64 18.88
N THR A 126 3.71 -2.10 19.24
CA THR A 126 4.90 -2.09 18.38
C THR A 126 5.38 -3.52 18.13
N VAL A 127 5.78 -3.83 16.91
CA VAL A 127 6.37 -5.13 16.55
C VAL A 127 7.76 -4.92 15.95
N ALA A 128 8.64 -5.90 16.11
CA ALA A 128 9.93 -5.89 15.44
C ALA A 128 9.73 -5.98 13.92
N LYS A 129 10.64 -5.37 13.15
CA LYS A 129 10.69 -5.58 11.69
C LYS A 129 11.08 -7.03 11.45
N ALA A 130 10.19 -7.82 10.86
CA ALA A 130 10.45 -9.23 10.62
C ALA A 130 11.34 -9.42 9.40
N ALA A 131 12.43 -10.20 9.55
CA ALA A 131 13.47 -10.32 8.53
C ALA A 131 13.25 -11.46 7.50
N THR A 132 12.31 -12.40 7.69
CA THR A 132 12.32 -13.64 6.88
C THR A 132 10.96 -14.27 6.49
N GLY A 133 9.82 -13.71 6.91
CA GLY A 133 8.48 -14.14 6.42
C GLY A 133 7.98 -15.53 6.88
N GLY A 134 6.66 -15.68 7.07
CA GLY A 134 6.01 -16.96 7.45
C GLY A 134 4.67 -16.79 8.20
N PRO A 135 3.89 -17.87 8.45
CA PRO A 135 2.61 -17.80 9.16
C PRO A 135 2.73 -17.18 10.56
N ARG A 136 3.81 -17.50 11.26
CA ARG A 136 4.14 -16.92 12.57
C ARG A 136 4.31 -15.40 12.50
N ASN A 137 4.72 -14.87 11.34
CA ASN A 137 4.86 -13.45 11.09
C ASN A 137 3.50 -12.78 10.85
N GLN A 138 2.58 -13.42 10.12
CA GLN A 138 1.22 -12.93 9.94
C GLN A 138 0.47 -12.84 11.29
N GLN A 139 0.60 -13.85 12.16
CA GLN A 139 -0.03 -13.83 13.49
C GLN A 139 0.43 -12.63 14.34
N ILE A 140 1.70 -12.24 14.26
CA ILE A 140 2.20 -11.04 14.95
C ILE A 140 1.45 -9.79 14.50
N HIS A 141 1.10 -9.69 13.21
CA HIS A 141 0.30 -8.59 12.68
C HIS A 141 -1.16 -8.66 13.14
N LEU A 142 -1.78 -9.84 13.09
CA LEU A 142 -3.14 -10.07 13.61
C LEU A 142 -3.26 -9.64 15.07
N ASP A 143 -2.30 -10.04 15.91
CA ASP A 143 -2.35 -9.75 17.34
C ASP A 143 -1.99 -8.29 17.69
N SER A 144 -1.49 -7.51 16.72
CA SER A 144 -0.99 -6.16 16.95
C SER A 144 -1.77 -5.06 16.25
N ILE A 145 -2.76 -5.40 15.43
CA ILE A 145 -3.55 -4.44 14.64
C ILE A 145 -5.02 -4.65 14.95
N ALA A 146 -5.77 -3.57 15.03
CA ALA A 146 -7.21 -3.60 15.20
C ALA A 146 -7.89 -2.70 14.17
N VAL A 147 -9.11 -3.06 13.79
CA VAL A 147 -10.01 -2.18 13.03
C VAL A 147 -10.51 -1.08 13.95
N THR A 148 -10.49 0.17 13.47
CA THR A 148 -10.83 1.34 14.29
C THR A 148 -12.33 1.48 14.53
N ASP A 149 -13.13 1.16 13.52
CA ASP A 149 -14.59 1.21 13.56
C ASP A 149 -15.18 0.15 12.60
N THR A 150 -15.78 -0.89 13.17
CA THR A 150 -16.38 -1.98 12.39
C THR A 150 -17.67 -1.56 11.69
N SER A 151 -18.40 -0.57 12.21
CA SER A 151 -19.67 -0.12 11.65
C SER A 151 -19.49 0.54 10.28
N ILE A 152 -18.35 1.20 10.08
CA ILE A 152 -17.96 1.81 8.81
C ILE A 152 -17.57 0.75 7.78
N VAL A 153 -16.94 -0.34 8.22
CA VAL A 153 -16.37 -1.37 7.34
C VAL A 153 -17.43 -2.37 6.85
N GLN A 154 -18.52 -2.54 7.60
CA GLN A 154 -19.55 -3.54 7.34
C GLN A 154 -20.16 -3.42 5.94
N GLY A 155 -20.02 -4.47 5.13
CA GLY A 155 -20.57 -4.54 3.77
C GLY A 155 -19.75 -3.79 2.70
N GLU A 156 -18.68 -3.10 3.09
CA GLU A 156 -17.92 -2.24 2.20
C GLU A 156 -16.82 -2.97 1.43
N THR A 157 -16.44 -2.40 0.28
CA THR A 157 -15.20 -2.77 -0.41
C THR A 157 -14.07 -1.88 0.09
N VAL A 158 -12.99 -2.50 0.59
CA VAL A 158 -11.84 -1.78 1.15
C VAL A 158 -10.61 -1.96 0.27
N PHE A 159 -10.01 -0.86 -0.17
CA PHE A 159 -8.69 -0.84 -0.80
C PHE A 159 -7.62 -0.63 0.25
N LEU A 160 -6.82 -1.67 0.49
CA LEU A 160 -5.76 -1.71 1.48
C LEU A 160 -4.40 -1.49 0.82
N PHE A 161 -3.69 -0.44 1.24
CA PHE A 161 -2.42 -0.02 0.66
C PHE A 161 -1.24 -0.27 1.60
N ASP A 162 -0.15 -0.76 1.04
CA ASP A 162 1.15 -0.84 1.69
C ASP A 162 2.22 -0.17 0.81
N ASP A 163 3.29 0.31 1.43
CA ASP A 163 4.37 0.97 0.69
C ASP A 163 5.22 -0.06 -0.03
N ILE A 164 5.81 -0.98 0.72
CA ILE A 164 6.67 -2.04 0.23
C ILE A 164 6.31 -3.31 0.97
N THR A 165 5.97 -4.35 0.22
CA THR A 165 5.73 -5.67 0.78
C THR A 165 6.77 -6.68 0.32
N SER A 166 7.18 -7.60 1.18
CA SER A 166 8.04 -8.73 0.77
C SER A 166 7.19 -9.97 0.53
N THR A 167 6.77 -10.64 1.60
CA THR A 167 5.91 -11.83 1.56
C THR A 167 4.42 -11.51 1.60
N GLY A 168 4.01 -10.27 1.84
CA GLY A 168 2.60 -9.91 1.99
C GLY A 168 2.02 -10.10 3.39
N SER A 169 2.80 -10.53 4.40
CA SER A 169 2.25 -10.93 5.70
C SER A 169 1.42 -9.84 6.41
N SER A 170 1.86 -8.57 6.38
CA SER A 170 1.09 -7.45 6.93
C SER A 170 -0.22 -7.23 6.18
N LEU A 171 -0.18 -7.22 4.85
CA LEU A 171 -1.35 -7.03 3.98
C LEU A 171 -2.38 -8.14 4.20
N LEU A 172 -1.93 -9.40 4.26
CA LEU A 172 -2.80 -10.56 4.48
C LEU A 172 -3.46 -10.53 5.87
N ALA A 173 -2.70 -10.17 6.92
CA ALA A 173 -3.27 -9.99 8.26
C ALA A 173 -4.31 -8.86 8.29
N CYS A 174 -4.00 -7.70 7.72
CA CYS A 174 -4.92 -6.57 7.67
C CYS A 174 -6.18 -6.87 6.84
N LYS A 175 -6.03 -7.59 5.71
CA LYS A 175 -7.16 -8.10 4.94
C LYS A 175 -8.06 -9.00 5.77
N GLN A 176 -7.47 -9.95 6.52
CA GLN A 176 -8.23 -10.84 7.38
C GLN A 176 -9.01 -10.05 8.44
N LEU A 177 -8.37 -9.11 9.14
CA LEU A 177 -9.03 -8.27 10.15
C LEU A 177 -10.20 -7.46 9.57
N LEU A 178 -10.06 -6.91 8.37
CA LEU A 178 -11.12 -6.15 7.70
C LEU A 178 -12.29 -7.05 7.29
N LEU A 179 -12.02 -8.25 6.77
CA LEU A 179 -13.06 -9.24 6.43
C LEU A 179 -13.80 -9.74 7.67
N GLU A 180 -13.07 -10.04 8.76
CA GLU A 180 -13.65 -10.42 10.05
C GLU A 180 -14.48 -9.29 10.67
N ALA A 181 -14.11 -8.04 10.42
CA ALA A 181 -14.89 -6.85 10.79
C ALA A 181 -16.10 -6.58 9.89
N GLY A 182 -16.36 -7.43 8.89
CA GLY A 182 -17.56 -7.38 8.05
C GLY A 182 -17.38 -6.74 6.68
N ALA A 183 -16.15 -6.41 6.24
CA ALA A 183 -15.92 -5.96 4.87
C ALA A 183 -16.42 -7.01 3.87
N ALA A 184 -17.15 -6.57 2.83
CA ALA A 184 -17.60 -7.49 1.79
C ALA A 184 -16.43 -7.98 0.94
N ARG A 185 -15.47 -7.09 0.65
CA ARG A 185 -14.29 -7.36 -0.17
C ARG A 185 -13.11 -6.52 0.29
N VAL A 186 -11.90 -7.05 0.12
CA VAL A 186 -10.66 -6.31 0.37
C VAL A 186 -9.69 -6.50 -0.80
N VAL A 187 -9.25 -5.39 -1.39
CA VAL A 187 -8.24 -5.34 -2.45
C VAL A 187 -6.92 -4.96 -1.81
N MET A 188 -5.85 -5.72 -2.09
CA MET A 188 -4.52 -5.47 -1.51
C MET A 188 -3.61 -4.86 -2.57
N ILE A 189 -3.08 -3.66 -2.30
CA ILE A 189 -2.19 -2.93 -3.20
C ILE A 189 -0.87 -2.65 -2.48
N ALA A 190 0.24 -2.95 -3.13
CA ALA A 190 1.57 -2.56 -2.67
C ALA A 190 2.24 -1.67 -3.72
N LEU A 191 2.78 -0.51 -3.32
CA LEU A 191 3.49 0.34 -4.29
C LEU A 191 4.77 -0.37 -4.79
N GLY A 192 5.47 -1.08 -3.90
CA GLY A 192 6.59 -1.95 -4.23
C GLY A 192 6.42 -3.37 -3.69
N LYS A 193 6.92 -4.37 -4.42
CA LYS A 193 7.11 -5.73 -3.92
C LYS A 193 8.57 -6.12 -4.00
N THR A 194 9.13 -6.59 -2.89
CA THR A 194 10.51 -7.07 -2.84
C THR A 194 10.74 -8.13 -3.91
N TYR A 195 11.71 -7.86 -4.78
CA TYR A 195 12.21 -8.80 -5.76
C TYR A 195 13.31 -9.62 -5.11
N MET A 196 13.12 -10.94 -5.06
CA MET A 196 14.15 -11.88 -4.66
C MET A 196 14.70 -12.47 -5.97
N ASP A 197 16.00 -12.30 -6.25
CA ASP A 197 16.63 -13.07 -7.32
C ASP A 197 16.46 -14.56 -6.99
N HIS A 198 15.86 -15.32 -7.90
CA HIS A 198 15.90 -16.77 -7.90
C HIS A 198 16.93 -17.23 -8.93
#